data_AF-A0A2W4XLR9-F1
#
_entry.id   AF-A0A2W4XLR9-F1
#
_cell.length_a   1.000
_cell.length_b   1.000
_cell.length_c   1.000
_cell.angle_alpha   90.00
_cell.angle_beta   90.00
_cell.angle_gamma   90.00
#
_symmetry.space_group_name_H-M   'P 1'
#
loop_
_entity.id
_entity.type
_entity.pdbx_description
1 polymer ?
#
loop_
_entity_poly.entity_id
_entity_poly.type
_entity_poly.pdbx_seq_one_letter_code
_entity_poly.pdbx_strand_id
1 'polypeptide(L)'
;MWKQLRALLPISQPDQLTISSHGQETCGIPFEQVTEVMKWLGLSLIAAGYQARAHMVWDSPETSVSLGDLPKGSLRRNDPIFLYRCGDRPMPPPSGYYWRLMSEYPTLRMYQLEIKND
;
A
#
# COMPACT_ATOMS: atom_id res chain seq x y z
N MET A 1 -3.72 25.78 -33.15
CA MET A 1 -2.45 25.14 -32.73
C MET A 1 -2.37 25.24 -31.20
N TRP A 2 -2.82 24.22 -30.45
CA TRP A 2 -3.07 24.29 -28.98
C TRP A 2 -2.29 23.23 -28.18
N LYS A 3 -1.04 22.93 -28.56
CA LYS A 3 -0.28 21.81 -27.96
C LYS A 3 0.69 22.18 -26.82
N GLN A 4 0.60 23.37 -26.21
CA GLN A 4 1.63 23.83 -25.27
C GLN A 4 1.19 24.18 -23.83
N LEU A 5 0.04 23.69 -23.34
CA LEU A 5 -0.40 23.98 -21.95
C LEU A 5 -0.35 22.79 -20.97
N ARG A 6 0.37 21.70 -21.27
CA ARG A 6 0.52 20.57 -20.32
C ARG A 6 1.78 20.61 -19.45
N ALA A 7 2.40 21.78 -19.29
CA ALA A 7 3.67 21.89 -18.57
C ALA A 7 3.59 22.33 -17.10
N LEU A 8 2.44 22.74 -16.55
CA LEU A 8 2.41 23.41 -15.23
C LEU A 8 1.15 23.15 -14.39
N LEU A 9 0.67 21.91 -14.33
CA LEU A 9 -0.16 21.54 -13.18
C LEU A 9 0.77 20.89 -12.15
N PRO A 10 1.04 21.52 -10.98
CA PRO A 10 1.63 20.76 -9.89
C PRO A 10 0.71 19.57 -9.69
N ILE A 11 1.28 18.37 -9.77
CA ILE A 11 0.58 17.18 -9.28
C ILE A 11 0.31 17.52 -7.83
N SER A 12 -0.94 17.86 -7.49
CA SER A 12 -1.32 18.22 -6.13
C SER A 12 -0.89 17.08 -5.23
N GLN A 13 0.20 17.26 -4.50
CA GLN A 13 0.55 16.36 -3.42
C GLN A 13 -0.56 16.52 -2.38
N PRO A 14 -1.10 15.43 -1.83
CA PRO A 14 -2.08 15.54 -0.76
C PRO A 14 -1.46 16.32 0.40
N ASP A 15 -2.19 17.29 0.95
CA ASP A 15 -1.75 18.03 2.15
C ASP A 15 -1.78 17.16 3.42
N GLN A 16 -2.36 15.95 3.33
CA GLN A 16 -2.52 15.03 4.43
C GLN A 16 -2.32 13.57 3.99
N LEU A 17 -1.64 12.80 4.84
CA LEU A 17 -1.47 11.36 4.68
C LEU A 17 -2.84 10.69 4.52
N THR A 18 -3.00 9.93 3.44
CA THR A 18 -4.18 9.11 3.19
C THR A 18 -3.76 7.68 2.90
N ILE A 19 -4.40 6.73 3.57
CA ILE A 19 -4.14 5.30 3.39
C ILE A 19 -5.42 4.67 2.83
N SER A 20 -5.39 4.25 1.56
CA SER A 20 -6.51 3.50 0.98
C SER A 20 -6.44 2.05 1.42
N SER A 21 -7.58 1.49 1.83
CA SER A 21 -7.71 0.11 2.29
C SER A 21 -8.37 -0.75 1.22
N HIS A 22 -7.81 -1.93 0.92
CA HIS A 22 -8.27 -2.81 -0.15
C HIS A 22 -8.42 -4.26 0.35
N GLY A 23 -9.61 -4.85 0.20
CA GLY A 23 -9.92 -6.21 0.65
C GLY A 23 -10.16 -6.35 2.16
N GLN A 24 -10.38 -5.24 2.86
CA GLN A 24 -10.60 -5.24 4.31
C GLN A 24 -11.91 -5.96 4.70
N GLU A 25 -12.93 -5.83 3.88
CA GLU A 25 -14.25 -6.41 4.10
C GLU A 25 -14.26 -7.96 4.03
N THR A 26 -13.27 -8.56 3.35
CA THR A 26 -13.15 -10.01 3.16
C THR A 26 -11.91 -10.60 3.84
N CYS A 27 -11.20 -9.80 4.64
CA CYS A 27 -9.92 -10.23 5.23
C CYS A 27 -10.02 -11.20 6.40
N GLY A 28 -11.23 -11.38 6.95
CA GLY A 28 -11.51 -12.32 8.04
C GLY A 28 -10.88 -11.97 9.39
N ILE A 29 -10.13 -10.85 9.49
CA ILE A 29 -9.54 -10.41 10.76
C ILE A 29 -10.48 -9.47 11.53
N PRO A 30 -10.42 -9.47 12.88
CA PRO A 30 -11.26 -8.60 13.70
C PRO A 30 -11.01 -7.10 13.44
N PHE A 31 -12.07 -6.29 13.58
CA PHE A 31 -12.00 -4.83 13.40
C PHE A 31 -10.98 -4.14 14.32
N GLU A 32 -10.81 -4.65 15.55
CA GLU A 32 -9.80 -4.17 16.49
C GLU A 32 -8.39 -4.33 15.89
N GLN A 33 -8.09 -5.50 15.34
CA GLN A 33 -6.80 -5.77 14.70
C GLN A 33 -6.60 -4.89 13.45
N VAL A 34 -7.65 -4.67 12.65
CA VAL A 34 -7.61 -3.74 11.51
C VAL A 34 -7.22 -2.33 12.00
N THR A 35 -7.83 -1.87 13.08
CA THR A 35 -7.58 -0.53 13.64
C THR A 35 -6.15 -0.41 14.14
N GLU A 36 -5.63 -1.40 14.86
CA GLU A 36 -4.25 -1.43 15.35
C GLU A 36 -3.22 -1.38 14.21
N VAL A 37 -3.45 -2.18 13.17
CA VAL A 37 -2.59 -2.20 11.98
C VAL A 37 -2.59 -0.86 11.27
N MET A 38 -3.78 -0.28 11.00
CA MET A 38 -3.90 1.00 10.30
C MET A 38 -3.30 2.14 11.11
N LYS A 39 -3.49 2.13 12.44
CA LYS A 39 -2.89 3.12 13.35
C LYS A 39 -1.38 3.02 13.35
N TRP A 40 -0.83 1.81 13.47
CA TRP A 40 0.61 1.59 13.40
C TRP A 40 1.17 2.10 12.08
N LEU A 41 0.57 1.70 10.95
CA LEU A 41 1.04 2.08 9.62
C LEU A 41 1.02 3.60 9.41
N GLY A 42 -0.06 4.27 9.85
CA GLY A 42 -0.16 5.72 9.77
C GLY A 42 0.92 6.43 10.59
N LEU A 43 1.15 6.00 11.82
CA LEU A 43 2.21 6.56 12.67
C LEU A 43 3.61 6.32 12.08
N SER A 44 3.86 5.13 11.52
CA SER A 44 5.13 4.80 10.87
C SER A 44 5.39 5.68 9.66
N LEU A 45 4.38 5.91 8.81
CA LEU A 45 4.50 6.80 7.64
C LEU A 45 4.76 8.25 8.05
N ILE A 46 4.03 8.75 9.05
CA ILE A 46 4.23 10.10 9.59
C ILE A 46 5.65 10.24 10.17
N ALA A 47 6.10 9.27 10.96
CA ALA A 47 7.44 9.27 11.55
C ALA A 47 8.55 9.24 10.48
N ALA A 48 8.30 8.58 9.35
CA ALA A 48 9.19 8.58 8.19
C ALA A 48 9.09 9.86 7.32
N GLY A 49 8.26 10.84 7.71
CA GLY A 49 8.05 12.08 6.96
C GLY A 49 7.20 11.91 5.70
N TYR A 50 6.51 10.78 5.54
CA TYR A 50 5.63 10.53 4.39
C TYR A 50 4.25 11.15 4.61
N GLN A 51 3.85 12.07 3.72
CA GLN A 51 2.63 12.86 3.85
C GLN A 51 1.63 12.69 2.70
N ALA A 52 1.91 11.79 1.75
CA ALA A 52 1.09 11.61 0.55
C ALA A 52 0.14 10.41 0.63
N ARG A 53 0.03 9.59 -0.43
CA ARG A 53 -0.92 8.46 -0.51
C ARG A 53 -0.21 7.14 -0.33
N ALA A 54 -0.69 6.32 0.60
CA ALA A 54 -0.28 4.93 0.73
C ALA A 54 -1.47 4.01 0.46
N HIS A 55 -1.16 2.74 0.19
CA HIS A 55 -2.15 1.70 -0.02
C HIS A 55 -1.90 0.54 0.92
N MET A 56 -2.98 0.03 1.51
CA MET A 56 -2.99 -1.13 2.39
C MET A 56 -3.82 -2.23 1.72
N VAL A 57 -3.18 -3.36 1.46
CA VAL A 57 -3.82 -4.55 0.89
C VAL A 57 -3.97 -5.60 1.99
N TRP A 58 -5.19 -6.06 2.22
CA TRP A 58 -5.47 -7.16 3.14
C TRP A 58 -5.52 -8.47 2.36
N ASP A 59 -4.46 -9.24 2.46
CA ASP A 59 -4.26 -10.45 1.67
C ASP A 59 -4.91 -11.65 2.35
N SER A 60 -6.12 -11.97 1.88
CA SER A 60 -6.93 -13.10 2.34
C SER A 60 -6.93 -14.23 1.31
N PRO A 61 -6.78 -15.49 1.74
CA PRO A 61 -6.86 -16.64 0.83
C PRO A 61 -8.25 -16.81 0.21
N GLU A 62 -9.30 -16.28 0.86
CA GLU A 62 -10.68 -16.41 0.41
C GLU A 62 -11.05 -15.37 -0.66
N THR A 63 -10.32 -14.25 -0.72
CA THR A 63 -10.56 -13.18 -1.69
C THR A 63 -9.24 -12.51 -2.01
N SER A 64 -8.62 -12.94 -3.11
CA SER A 64 -7.37 -12.35 -3.57
C SER A 64 -7.65 -10.96 -4.15
N VAL A 65 -7.16 -9.91 -3.49
CA VAL A 65 -7.09 -8.56 -4.06
C VAL A 65 -6.00 -8.58 -5.14
N SER A 66 -6.32 -8.20 -6.38
CA SER A 66 -5.29 -8.03 -7.40
C SER A 66 -4.62 -6.67 -7.23
N LEU A 67 -3.30 -6.61 -7.30
CA LEU A 67 -2.58 -5.32 -7.35
C LEU A 67 -2.93 -4.52 -8.61
N GLY A 68 -3.51 -5.15 -9.63
CA GLY A 68 -4.09 -4.48 -10.80
C GLY A 68 -5.36 -3.69 -10.49
N ASP A 69 -6.04 -3.99 -9.37
CA ASP A 69 -7.26 -3.30 -8.92
C ASP A 69 -6.93 -2.03 -8.13
N LEU A 70 -5.66 -1.85 -7.74
CA LEU A 70 -5.20 -0.60 -7.15
C LEU A 70 -5.42 0.56 -8.14
N PRO A 71 -5.65 1.79 -7.64
CA PRO A 71 -5.86 2.95 -8.50
C PRO A 71 -4.82 3.04 -9.61
N LYS A 72 -5.28 3.23 -10.85
CA LYS A 72 -4.41 3.25 -12.04
C LYS A 72 -3.21 4.18 -11.81
N GLY A 73 -2.03 3.58 -11.83
CA GLY A 73 -0.77 4.28 -11.69
C GLY A 73 -0.20 4.33 -10.27
N SER A 74 -0.81 3.75 -9.24
CA SER A 74 -0.21 3.66 -7.90
C SER A 74 1.21 3.07 -7.93
N LEU A 75 1.38 1.95 -8.64
CA LEU A 75 2.70 1.34 -8.91
C LEU A 75 3.66 2.25 -9.69
N ARG A 76 3.15 3.14 -10.55
CA ARG A 76 3.94 4.07 -11.36
C ARG A 76 4.25 5.40 -10.66
N ARG A 77 3.45 5.75 -9.66
CA ARG A 77 3.56 7.00 -8.89
C ARG A 77 4.47 6.85 -7.67
N ASN A 78 5.03 5.66 -7.45
CA ASN A 78 5.79 5.30 -6.25
C ASN A 78 5.00 5.57 -4.96
N ASP A 79 3.66 5.45 -5.02
CA ASP A 79 2.82 5.44 -3.82
C ASP A 79 3.19 4.17 -3.03
N PRO A 80 3.56 4.24 -1.73
CA PRO A 80 3.91 3.06 -0.95
C PRO A 80 2.73 2.08 -0.88
N ILE A 81 3.00 0.82 -1.21
CA ILE A 81 2.01 -0.26 -1.15
C ILE A 81 2.45 -1.22 -0.05
N PHE A 82 1.55 -1.43 0.90
CA PHE A 82 1.71 -2.35 2.00
C PHE A 82 0.75 -3.52 1.85
N LEU A 83 1.19 -4.69 2.31
CA LEU A 83 0.40 -5.90 2.36
C LEU A 83 0.37 -6.43 3.79
N TYR A 84 -0.83 -6.73 4.28
CA TYR A 84 -1.03 -7.49 5.50
C TYR A 84 -1.53 -8.88 5.20
N ARG A 85 -0.70 -9.86 5.55
CA ARG A 85 -0.97 -11.27 5.32
C ARG A 85 -1.98 -11.78 6.34
N CYS A 86 -3.20 -12.06 5.90
CA CYS A 86 -4.26 -12.66 6.72
C CYS A 86 -4.12 -14.19 6.76
N GLY A 87 -3.65 -14.81 5.67
CA GLY A 87 -3.38 -16.25 5.58
C GLY A 87 -1.93 -16.68 5.89
N ASP A 88 -1.53 -17.85 5.36
CA ASP A 88 -0.23 -18.48 5.65
C ASP A 88 0.93 -17.89 4.84
N ARG A 89 0.68 -17.51 3.58
CA ARG A 89 1.71 -16.96 2.67
C ARG A 89 1.21 -15.66 2.06
N PRO A 90 2.10 -14.67 1.85
CA PRO A 90 1.72 -13.47 1.12
C PRO A 90 1.45 -13.82 -0.34
N MET A 91 0.51 -13.11 -0.98
CA MET A 91 0.28 -13.20 -2.41
C MET A 91 1.58 -12.92 -3.20
N PRO A 92 1.74 -13.47 -4.42
CA PRO A 92 2.92 -13.18 -5.23
C PRO A 92 2.97 -11.69 -5.63
N PRO A 93 4.16 -11.05 -5.59
CA PRO A 93 4.32 -9.68 -6.06
C PRO A 93 4.32 -9.61 -7.61
N PRO A 94 4.07 -8.44 -8.21
CA PRO A 94 4.15 -8.26 -9.66
C PRO A 94 5.58 -8.45 -10.17
N SER A 95 5.72 -8.72 -11.47
CA SER A 95 7.04 -8.84 -12.10
C SER A 95 7.88 -7.57 -11.91
N GLY A 96 9.15 -7.74 -11.55
CA GLY A 96 10.07 -6.63 -11.23
C GLY A 96 9.98 -6.13 -9.77
N TYR A 97 9.09 -6.69 -8.95
CA TYR A 97 8.91 -6.30 -7.55
C TYR A 97 9.11 -7.49 -6.60
N TYR A 98 9.30 -7.19 -5.33
CA TYR A 98 9.30 -8.15 -4.23
C TYR A 98 8.62 -7.59 -2.98
N TRP A 99 8.19 -8.47 -2.08
CA TRP A 99 7.67 -8.10 -0.77
C TRP A 99 8.82 -8.06 0.25
N ARG A 100 9.11 -6.88 0.79
CA ARG A 100 10.01 -6.72 1.94
C ARG A 100 9.20 -6.87 3.22
N LEU A 101 9.59 -7.80 4.09
CA LEU A 101 8.98 -7.93 5.42
C LEU A 101 9.32 -6.71 6.28
N MET A 102 8.30 -6.09 6.89
CA MET A 102 8.45 -4.99 7.84
C MET A 102 8.72 -5.57 9.24
N SER A 103 10.00 -5.76 9.57
CA SER A 103 10.44 -6.33 10.87
C SER A 103 10.02 -5.52 12.10
N GLU A 104 9.69 -4.25 11.90
CA GLU A 104 9.23 -3.30 12.90
C GLU A 104 7.76 -3.54 13.30
N TYR A 105 7.02 -4.34 12.53
CA TYR A 105 5.63 -4.69 12.83
C TYR A 105 5.55 -5.98 13.67
N PRO A 106 4.85 -6.00 14.82
CA PRO A 106 4.95 -7.08 15.82
C PRO A 106 4.61 -8.49 15.34
N THR A 107 3.67 -8.65 14.40
CA THR A 107 3.18 -9.99 14.01
C THR A 107 3.92 -10.58 12.81
N LEU A 108 4.89 -9.86 12.23
CA LEU A 108 5.61 -10.24 11.00
C LEU A 108 4.66 -10.57 9.82
N ARG A 109 3.49 -9.93 9.80
CA ARG A 109 2.49 -10.06 8.74
C ARG A 109 2.44 -8.86 7.79
N MET A 110 3.19 -7.80 8.09
CA MET A 110 3.24 -6.58 7.29
C MET A 110 4.41 -6.63 6.30
N TYR A 111 4.13 -6.32 5.04
CA TYR A 111 5.11 -6.27 3.96
C TYR A 111 4.98 -4.95 3.22
N GLN A 112 6.09 -4.47 2.67
CA GLN A 112 6.13 -3.33 1.75
C GLN A 112 6.52 -3.82 0.36
N LEU A 113 5.84 -3.35 -0.67
CA LEU A 113 6.22 -3.63 -2.05
C LEU A 113 7.43 -2.80 -2.45
N GLU A 114 8.47 -3.45 -2.95
CA GLU A 114 9.71 -2.81 -3.41
C GLU A 114 10.11 -3.29 -4.80
N ILE A 115 10.87 -2.46 -5.51
CA ILE A 115 11.42 -2.79 -6.83
C ILE A 115 12.66 -3.65 -6.63
N LYS A 116 12.80 -4.70 -7.42
CA LYS A 116 14.05 -5.47 -7.49
C LYS A 116 15.12 -4.56 -8.11
N ASN A 117 16.17 -4.26 -7.36
CA ASN A 117 17.37 -3.67 -7.94
C ASN A 117 18.13 -4.81 -8.64
N ASP A 118 18.24 -4.72 -9.96
CA ASP A 118 19.08 -5.63 -10.77
C ASP A 118 20.57 -5.38 -10.51
#